data_AF-A0A134AG14-F1
#
_entry.id   AF-A0A134AG14-F1
#
_cell.length_a   1.000
_cell.length_b   1.000
_cell.length_c   1.000
_cell.angle_alpha   90.00
_cell.angle_beta   90.00
_cell.angle_gamma   90.00
#
_symmetry.space_group_name_H-M   'P 1'
#
loop_
_entity.id
_entity.type
_entity.pdbx_description
1 polymer ?
#
loop_
_entity_poly.entity_id
_entity_poly.type
_entity_poly.pdbx_seq_one_letter_code
_entity_poly.pdbx_strand_id
1 'polypeptide(L)'
;MNRILSILSVLSCFFLLFSFSTEAVSQNQNYYVEQMEQNGIPAVTGKSLDTLAEISTALRQYLKEGERGTLAPYFSESEIDHMVDVYALFKLMRSVSMFAIAILAVSFFALSRRIGWRGALKMTGSSAMAILAILVLFSIIVAMNFHRAWFKFHQIFFSNNLWLMDPKKDLMIQMLPEPFFFGMVKRIGATMLLGLIGLSGLFFIKGDSNEIK
;
A
#
# COMPACT_ATOMS: atom_id res chain seq x y z
N MET A 1 -19.83 -22.04 7.16
CA MET A 1 -19.55 -21.84 5.71
C MET A 1 -19.77 -20.40 5.27
N ASN A 2 -20.97 -19.82 5.38
CA ASN A 2 -21.26 -18.45 4.93
C ASN A 2 -20.31 -17.39 5.52
N ARG A 3 -20.07 -17.41 6.84
CA ARG A 3 -19.12 -16.51 7.52
C ARG A 3 -17.71 -16.59 6.93
N ILE A 4 -17.22 -17.81 6.66
CA ILE A 4 -15.88 -18.02 6.07
C ILE A 4 -15.82 -17.38 4.68
N LEU A 5 -16.83 -17.61 3.83
CA LEU A 5 -16.87 -17.02 2.50
C LEU A 5 -16.88 -15.49 2.54
N SER A 6 -17.64 -14.88 3.45
CA SER A 6 -17.64 -13.42 3.60
C SER A 6 -16.34 -12.86 4.18
N ILE A 7 -15.70 -13.58 5.11
CA ILE A 7 -14.38 -13.22 5.61
C ILE A 7 -13.35 -13.26 4.47
N LEU A 8 -13.37 -14.30 3.64
CA LEU A 8 -12.49 -14.38 2.47
C LEU A 8 -12.75 -13.22 1.50
N SER A 9 -14.03 -12.93 1.20
CA SER A 9 -14.37 -11.81 0.32
C SER A 9 -13.88 -10.47 0.88
N VAL A 10 -14.11 -10.18 2.16
CA VAL A 10 -13.70 -8.90 2.75
C VAL A 10 -12.18 -8.78 2.87
N LEU A 11 -11.47 -9.86 3.22
CA LEU A 11 -10.00 -9.84 3.28
C LEU A 11 -9.39 -9.66 1.90
N SER A 12 -9.98 -10.26 0.86
CA SER A 12 -9.56 -10.01 -0.52
C SER A 12 -9.83 -8.57 -0.94
N CYS A 13 -11.01 -8.01 -0.65
CA CYS A 13 -11.30 -6.60 -0.92
C CYS A 13 -10.33 -5.66 -0.19
N PHE A 14 -10.05 -5.93 1.09
CA PHE A 14 -9.09 -5.16 1.90
C PHE A 14 -7.70 -5.17 1.25
N PHE A 15 -7.20 -6.35 0.91
CA PHE A 15 -5.87 -6.50 0.30
C PHE A 15 -5.79 -5.83 -1.08
N LEU A 16 -6.83 -5.97 -1.91
CA LEU A 16 -6.88 -5.35 -3.23
C LEU A 16 -6.90 -3.83 -3.14
N LEU A 17 -7.69 -3.28 -2.21
CA LEU A 17 -7.69 -1.86 -1.95
C LEU A 17 -6.31 -1.41 -1.46
N PHE A 18 -5.65 -2.17 -0.58
CA PHE A 18 -4.30 -1.87 -0.06
C PHE A 18 -3.25 -1.86 -1.16
N SER A 19 -3.29 -2.86 -2.03
CA SER A 19 -2.39 -2.94 -3.19
C SER A 19 -2.63 -1.78 -4.16
N PHE A 20 -3.89 -1.45 -4.45
CA PHE A 20 -4.25 -0.33 -5.31
C PHE A 20 -3.76 1.00 -4.74
N SER A 21 -4.02 1.28 -3.46
CA SER A 21 -3.61 2.54 -2.83
C SER A 21 -2.09 2.67 -2.74
N THR A 22 -1.39 1.59 -2.43
CA THR A 22 0.09 1.57 -2.40
C THR A 22 0.67 1.87 -3.79
N GLU A 23 0.18 1.19 -4.83
CA GLU A 23 0.63 1.44 -6.21
C GLU A 23 0.32 2.89 -6.63
N ALA A 24 -0.91 3.37 -6.39
CA ALA A 24 -1.35 4.72 -6.75
C ALA A 24 -0.50 5.81 -6.08
N VAL A 25 -0.18 5.65 -4.78
CA VAL A 25 0.65 6.62 -4.05
C VAL A 25 2.12 6.50 -4.47
N SER A 26 2.66 5.30 -4.65
CA SER A 26 4.05 5.10 -5.09
C SER A 26 4.32 5.65 -6.49
N GLN A 27 3.31 5.68 -7.35
CA GLN A 27 3.42 6.12 -8.74
C GLN A 27 3.05 7.61 -8.94
N ASN A 28 2.73 8.33 -7.86
CA ASN A 28 2.29 9.73 -7.92
C ASN A 28 3.47 10.71 -7.97
N GLN A 29 3.79 11.25 -9.16
CA GLN A 29 4.87 12.22 -9.32
C GLN A 29 4.69 13.50 -8.48
N ASN A 30 3.47 14.04 -8.44
CA ASN A 30 3.20 15.28 -7.70
C ASN A 30 3.51 15.11 -6.21
N TYR A 31 3.21 13.94 -5.65
CA TYR A 31 3.56 13.62 -4.27
C TYR A 31 5.07 13.70 -4.01
N TYR A 32 5.90 13.17 -4.91
CA TYR A 32 7.35 13.23 -4.76
C TYR A 32 7.85 14.67 -4.79
N VAL A 33 7.41 15.47 -5.75
CA VAL A 33 7.81 16.88 -5.87
C VAL A 33 7.37 17.69 -4.64
N GLU A 34 6.10 17.54 -4.21
CA GLU A 34 5.58 18.18 -3.00
C GLU A 34 6.41 17.83 -1.77
N GLN A 35 6.79 16.56 -1.59
CA GLN A 35 7.62 16.14 -0.47
C GLN A 35 9.07 16.61 -0.58
N MET A 36 9.62 16.73 -1.80
CA MET A 36 10.98 17.27 -1.98
C MET A 36 11.06 18.73 -1.53
N GLU A 37 10.05 19.52 -1.88
CA GLU A 37 9.95 20.92 -1.46
C GLU A 37 9.72 21.03 0.05
N GLN A 38 8.71 20.32 0.57
CA GLN A 38 8.33 20.38 1.99
C GLN A 38 9.46 19.95 2.93
N ASN A 39 10.29 18.99 2.52
CA ASN A 39 11.40 18.49 3.33
C ASN A 39 12.74 19.15 3.00
N GLY A 40 12.77 20.18 2.14
CA GLY A 40 13.99 20.93 1.83
C GLY A 40 15.07 20.08 1.16
N ILE A 41 14.69 19.08 0.36
CA ILE A 41 15.62 18.12 -0.25
C ILE A 41 16.69 18.78 -1.15
N PRO A 42 16.40 19.85 -1.92
CA PRO A 42 17.44 20.57 -2.65
C PRO A 42 18.58 21.07 -1.77
N ALA A 43 18.28 21.54 -0.55
CA ALA A 43 19.31 22.04 0.38
C ALA A 43 20.14 20.91 0.99
N VAL A 44 19.53 19.74 1.23
CA VAL A 44 20.22 18.56 1.78
C VAL A 44 21.16 17.93 0.75
N THR A 45 20.69 17.82 -0.50
CA THR A 45 21.38 17.08 -1.57
C THR A 45 22.27 17.96 -2.44
N GLY A 46 22.07 19.29 -2.42
CA GLY A 46 22.73 20.23 -3.33
C GLY A 46 22.24 20.13 -4.78
N LYS A 47 21.14 19.42 -5.04
CA LYS A 47 20.58 19.18 -6.39
C LYS A 47 19.38 20.10 -6.66
N SER A 48 19.17 20.47 -7.93
CA SER A 48 17.96 21.19 -8.34
C SER A 48 16.72 20.31 -8.21
N LEU A 49 15.54 20.92 -8.06
CA LEU A 49 14.26 20.20 -8.06
C LEU A 49 14.05 19.41 -9.35
N ASP A 50 14.45 19.94 -10.50
CA ASP A 50 14.33 19.24 -11.79
C ASP A 50 15.15 17.95 -11.80
N THR A 51 16.38 18.00 -11.29
CA THR A 51 17.26 16.81 -11.17
C THR A 51 16.64 15.79 -10.23
N LEU A 52 16.11 16.23 -9.08
CA LEU A 52 15.47 15.35 -8.11
C LEU A 52 14.17 14.72 -8.67
N ALA A 53 13.41 15.48 -9.46
CA ALA A 53 12.22 15.00 -10.15
C ALA A 53 12.56 13.93 -11.20
N GLU A 54 13.66 14.10 -11.94
CA GLU A 54 14.20 13.08 -12.85
C GLU A 54 14.57 11.79 -12.10
N ILE A 55 15.33 11.90 -11.01
CA ILE A 55 15.74 10.75 -10.19
C ILE A 55 14.50 10.02 -9.61
N SER A 56 13.48 10.76 -9.16
CA SER A 56 12.24 10.14 -8.69
C SER A 56 11.47 9.43 -9.80
N THR A 57 11.58 9.90 -11.05
CA THR A 57 11.00 9.23 -12.21
C THR A 57 11.68 7.89 -12.44
N ALA A 58 13.01 7.85 -12.35
CA ALA A 58 13.77 6.60 -12.40
C ALA A 58 13.37 5.63 -11.27
N LEU A 59 13.21 6.11 -10.02
CA LEU A 59 12.73 5.29 -8.89
C LEU A 59 11.35 4.67 -9.17
N ARG A 60 10.39 5.45 -9.67
CA ARG A 60 9.04 4.95 -9.99
C ARG A 60 9.03 3.98 -11.16
N GLN A 61 9.86 4.23 -12.18
CA GLN A 61 10.06 3.31 -13.30
C GLN A 61 10.65 1.98 -12.80
N TYR A 62 11.69 2.04 -11.96
CA TYR A 62 12.29 0.86 -11.35
C TYR A 62 11.26 0.03 -10.56
N LEU A 63 10.38 0.66 -9.78
CA LEU A 63 9.31 -0.05 -9.06
C LEU A 63 8.34 -0.80 -10.00
N LYS A 64 8.21 -0.40 -11.27
CA LYS A 64 7.41 -1.10 -12.29
C LYS A 64 8.21 -2.23 -12.96
N GLU A 65 9.42 -1.91 -13.41
CA GLU A 65 10.16 -2.74 -14.36
C GLU A 65 11.25 -3.61 -13.69
N GLY A 66 11.84 -3.14 -12.60
CA GLY A 66 12.93 -3.83 -11.88
C GLY A 66 14.29 -3.74 -12.58
N GLU A 67 14.43 -2.87 -13.58
CA GLU A 67 15.66 -2.72 -14.36
C GLU A 67 16.71 -1.89 -13.61
N ARG A 68 17.75 -2.55 -13.07
CA ARG A 68 18.84 -1.88 -12.32
C ARG A 68 19.47 -0.70 -13.06
N GLY A 69 19.57 -0.79 -14.39
CA GLY A 69 20.13 0.27 -15.23
C GLY A 69 19.40 1.61 -15.12
N THR A 70 18.14 1.62 -14.69
CA THR A 70 17.39 2.86 -14.45
C THR A 70 17.91 3.63 -13.22
N LEU A 71 18.45 2.93 -12.21
CA LEU A 71 18.96 3.52 -10.96
C LEU A 71 20.48 3.73 -10.95
N ALA A 72 21.22 2.94 -11.73
CA ALA A 72 22.67 2.97 -11.81
C ALA A 72 23.31 4.36 -12.04
N PRO A 73 22.69 5.30 -12.79
CA PRO A 73 23.25 6.64 -12.95
C PRO A 73 23.22 7.51 -11.68
N TYR A 74 22.39 7.18 -10.69
CA TYR A 74 22.05 8.08 -9.58
C TYR A 74 22.43 7.54 -8.20
N PHE A 75 22.40 6.21 -8.03
CA PHE A 75 22.54 5.56 -6.72
C PHE A 75 23.75 4.63 -6.68
N SER A 76 24.29 4.41 -5.48
CA SER A 76 25.33 3.42 -5.25
C SER A 76 24.81 1.98 -5.41
N GLU A 77 25.71 1.01 -5.60
CA GLU A 77 25.32 -0.41 -5.67
C GLU A 77 24.57 -0.87 -4.41
N SER A 78 24.97 -0.40 -3.22
CA SER A 78 24.29 -0.76 -1.96
C SER A 78 22.85 -0.23 -1.91
N GLU A 79 22.62 0.97 -2.42
CA GLU A 79 21.28 1.55 -2.53
C GLU A 79 20.42 0.80 -3.55
N ILE A 80 21.01 0.42 -4.69
CA ILE A 80 20.33 -0.37 -5.71
C ILE A 80 19.98 -1.76 -5.19
N ASP A 81 20.88 -2.40 -4.43
CA ASP A 81 20.62 -3.71 -3.82
C ASP A 81 19.47 -3.65 -2.80
N HIS A 82 19.36 -2.57 -2.02
CA HIS A 82 18.16 -2.36 -1.20
C HIS A 82 16.89 -2.26 -2.05
N MET A 83 16.96 -1.53 -3.18
CA MET A 83 15.81 -1.41 -4.09
C MET A 83 15.43 -2.74 -4.74
N VAL A 84 16.35 -3.69 -4.95
CA VAL A 84 16.01 -5.05 -5.40
C VAL A 84 15.06 -5.73 -4.41
N ASP A 85 15.33 -5.63 -3.11
CA ASP A 85 14.45 -6.19 -2.09
C ASP A 85 13.08 -5.48 -2.09
N VAL A 86 13.06 -4.14 -2.21
CA VAL A 86 11.82 -3.36 -2.31
C VAL A 86 11.00 -3.77 -3.53
N TYR A 87 11.64 -3.94 -4.70
CA TYR A 87 10.98 -4.39 -5.92
C TYR A 87 10.40 -5.80 -5.76
N ALA A 88 11.11 -6.70 -5.09
CA ALA A 88 10.59 -8.04 -4.79
C ALA A 88 9.31 -7.98 -3.94
N LEU A 89 9.20 -7.06 -2.97
CA LEU A 89 7.97 -6.83 -2.21
C LEU A 89 6.82 -6.31 -3.09
N PHE A 90 7.08 -5.36 -4.00
CA PHE A 90 6.07 -4.87 -4.95
C PHE A 90 5.61 -5.99 -5.89
N LYS A 91 6.53 -6.81 -6.39
CA LYS A 91 6.21 -7.96 -7.24
C LYS A 91 5.39 -9.01 -6.49
N LEU A 92 5.73 -9.29 -5.23
CA LEU A 92 4.95 -10.17 -4.36
C LEU A 92 3.55 -9.62 -4.14
N MET A 93 3.42 -8.33 -3.78
CA MET A 93 2.13 -7.65 -3.61
C MET A 93 1.24 -7.80 -4.86
N ARG A 94 1.78 -7.49 -6.05
CA ARG A 94 1.06 -7.64 -7.33
C ARG A 94 0.64 -9.09 -7.59
N SER A 95 1.51 -10.05 -7.27
CA SER A 95 1.21 -11.49 -7.43
C SER A 95 0.08 -11.93 -6.49
N VAL A 96 0.14 -11.54 -5.21
CA VAL A 96 -0.91 -11.81 -4.22
C VAL A 96 -2.23 -11.13 -4.62
N SER A 97 -2.18 -9.96 -5.26
CA SER A 97 -3.38 -9.27 -5.76
C SER A 97 -4.10 -10.11 -6.81
N MET A 98 -3.38 -10.77 -7.73
CA MET A 98 -3.99 -11.67 -8.71
C MET A 98 -4.73 -12.84 -8.04
N PHE A 99 -4.12 -13.45 -7.01
CA PHE A 99 -4.78 -14.49 -6.23
C PHE A 99 -5.97 -13.95 -5.43
N ALA A 100 -5.87 -12.74 -4.87
CA ALA A 100 -6.94 -12.10 -4.13
C ALA A 100 -8.16 -11.81 -5.02
N ILE A 101 -7.97 -11.43 -6.29
CA ILE A 101 -9.06 -11.30 -7.27
C ILE A 101 -9.79 -12.64 -7.46
N ALA A 102 -9.04 -13.72 -7.66
CA ALA A 102 -9.61 -15.06 -7.84
C ALA A 102 -10.38 -15.52 -6.59
N ILE A 103 -9.79 -15.34 -5.40
CA ILE A 103 -10.44 -15.68 -4.11
C ILE A 103 -11.70 -14.83 -3.91
N LEU A 104 -11.66 -13.54 -4.22
CA LEU A 104 -12.83 -12.66 -4.13
C LEU A 104 -13.95 -13.15 -5.04
N ALA A 105 -13.65 -13.41 -6.32
CA ALA A 105 -14.63 -13.88 -7.29
C ALA A 105 -15.28 -15.20 -6.84
N VAL A 106 -14.48 -16.20 -6.45
CA VAL A 106 -14.98 -17.51 -6.03
C VAL A 106 -15.76 -17.43 -4.71
N SER A 107 -15.21 -16.75 -3.70
CA SER A 107 -15.83 -16.67 -2.37
C SER A 107 -17.15 -15.88 -2.42
N PHE A 108 -17.17 -14.75 -3.14
CA PHE A 108 -18.36 -13.91 -3.28
C PHE A 108 -19.42 -14.58 -4.15
N PHE A 109 -19.04 -15.24 -5.24
CA PHE A 109 -19.97 -16.03 -6.05
C PHE A 109 -20.59 -17.17 -5.25
N ALA A 110 -19.77 -17.98 -4.57
CA ALA A 110 -20.26 -19.07 -3.73
C ALA A 110 -21.18 -18.58 -2.61
N LEU A 111 -20.88 -17.41 -2.03
CA LEU A 111 -21.74 -16.79 -1.03
C LEU A 111 -23.07 -16.33 -1.64
N SER A 112 -23.02 -15.66 -2.78
CA SER A 112 -24.21 -15.17 -3.51
C SER A 112 -25.14 -16.30 -3.92
N ARG A 113 -24.59 -17.47 -4.28
CA ARG A 113 -25.38 -18.68 -4.59
C ARG A 113 -26.08 -19.27 -3.37
N ARG A 114 -25.62 -18.97 -2.15
CA ARG A 114 -26.20 -19.50 -0.90
C ARG A 114 -27.23 -18.59 -0.26
N ILE A 115 -27.07 -17.27 -0.39
CA ILE A 115 -27.90 -16.28 0.34
C ILE A 115 -28.40 -15.12 -0.54
N GLY A 116 -28.30 -15.26 -1.87
CA GLY A 116 -28.60 -14.21 -2.83
C GLY A 116 -27.49 -13.14 -2.89
N TRP A 117 -27.39 -12.45 -4.02
CA TRP A 117 -26.35 -11.42 -4.20
C TRP A 117 -26.49 -10.27 -3.19
N ARG A 118 -27.73 -9.83 -2.88
CA ARG A 118 -27.97 -8.81 -1.85
C ARG A 118 -27.56 -9.28 -0.45
N GLY A 119 -27.85 -10.54 -0.10
CA GLY A 119 -27.42 -11.13 1.15
C GLY A 119 -25.89 -11.19 1.27
N ALA A 120 -25.22 -11.57 0.17
CA ALA A 120 -23.76 -11.59 0.10
C ALA A 120 -23.13 -10.20 0.27
N LEU A 121 -23.68 -9.17 -0.38
CA LEU A 121 -23.24 -7.78 -0.20
C LEU A 121 -23.41 -7.31 1.24
N LYS A 122 -24.58 -7.56 1.85
CA LYS A 122 -24.85 -7.16 3.24
C LYS A 122 -23.88 -7.81 4.21
N MET A 123 -23.65 -9.11 4.07
CA MET A 123 -22.75 -9.85 4.97
C MET A 123 -21.28 -9.45 4.77
N THR A 124 -20.88 -9.16 3.53
CA THR A 124 -19.55 -8.60 3.24
C THR A 124 -19.38 -7.21 3.84
N GLY A 125 -20.38 -6.34 3.72
CA GLY A 125 -20.38 -5.01 4.35
C GLY A 125 -20.32 -5.07 5.87
N SER A 126 -21.08 -5.98 6.50
CA SER A 126 -20.99 -6.22 7.94
C SER A 126 -19.58 -6.67 8.37
N SER A 127 -18.96 -7.57 7.60
CA SER A 127 -17.58 -8.00 7.87
C SER A 127 -16.57 -6.86 7.65
N ALA A 128 -16.82 -5.95 6.71
CA ALA A 128 -15.98 -4.78 6.46
C ALA A 128 -15.96 -3.80 7.64
N MET A 129 -17.04 -3.69 8.41
CA MET A 129 -17.08 -2.85 9.62
C MET A 129 -16.06 -3.31 10.66
N ALA A 130 -15.88 -4.63 10.84
CA ALA A 130 -14.88 -5.17 11.75
C ALA A 130 -13.46 -4.87 11.28
N ILE A 131 -13.18 -5.03 9.98
CA ILE A 131 -11.87 -4.69 9.39
C ILE A 131 -11.59 -3.19 9.50
N LEU A 132 -12.61 -2.34 9.30
CA LEU A 132 -12.51 -0.89 9.46
C LEU A 132 -12.11 -0.51 10.89
N ALA A 133 -12.73 -1.10 11.91
CA ALA A 133 -12.38 -0.85 13.30
C ALA A 133 -10.92 -1.24 13.61
N ILE A 134 -10.47 -2.40 13.11
CA ILE A 134 -9.08 -2.86 13.25
C ILE A 134 -8.13 -1.88 12.56
N LEU A 135 -8.45 -1.43 11.34
CA LEU A 135 -7.61 -0.50 10.59
C LEU A 135 -7.48 0.85 11.30
N VAL A 136 -8.56 1.38 11.86
CA VAL A 136 -8.54 2.64 12.64
C VAL A 136 -7.61 2.51 13.84
N LEU A 137 -7.77 1.43 14.61
CA LEU A 137 -6.91 1.17 15.77
C LEU A 137 -5.44 1.03 15.35
N PHE A 138 -5.16 0.24 14.30
CA PHE A 138 -3.81 0.04 13.78
C PHE A 138 -3.18 1.36 13.31
N SER A 139 -3.96 2.21 12.61
CA SER A 139 -3.49 3.51 12.13
C SER A 139 -3.11 4.44 13.28
N ILE A 140 -3.88 4.43 14.38
CA ILE A 140 -3.56 5.19 15.59
C ILE A 140 -2.23 4.71 16.18
N ILE A 141 -2.05 3.39 16.32
CA ILE A 141 -0.82 2.79 16.88
C ILE A 141 0.40 3.17 16.04
N VAL A 142 0.31 3.07 14.71
CA VAL A 142 1.40 3.45 13.80
C VAL A 142 1.70 4.95 13.90
N ALA A 143 0.66 5.80 14.00
CA ALA A 143 0.83 7.25 14.10
C ALA A 143 1.46 7.70 15.43
N MET A 144 1.24 6.99 16.54
CA MET A 144 1.82 7.32 17.85
C MET A 144 3.35 7.28 17.85
N ASN A 145 3.96 6.40 17.06
CA ASN A 145 5.41 6.33 16.92
C ASN A 145 5.78 5.78 15.54
N PHE A 146 5.71 6.65 14.53
CA PHE A 146 6.00 6.26 13.16
C PHE A 146 7.45 5.81 12.98
N HIS A 147 8.42 6.45 13.64
CA HIS A 147 9.81 6.03 13.62
C HIS A 147 10.00 4.56 14.01
N ARG A 148 9.37 4.13 15.11
CA ARG A 148 9.42 2.72 15.54
C ARG A 148 8.70 1.80 14.57
N ALA A 149 7.57 2.22 14.02
CA ALA A 149 6.84 1.45 13.01
C ALA A 149 7.66 1.27 11.72
N TRP A 150 8.32 2.34 11.26
CA TRP A 150 9.25 2.36 10.14
C TRP A 150 10.38 1.35 10.34
N PHE A 151 11.07 1.39 11.47
CA PHE A 151 12.12 0.42 11.79
C PHE A 151 11.60 -1.02 11.85
N LYS A 152 10.44 -1.23 12.48
CA LYS A 152 9.83 -2.57 12.60
C LYS A 152 9.42 -3.14 11.24
N PHE A 153 8.90 -2.31 10.35
CA PHE A 153 8.62 -2.72 8.97
C PHE A 153 9.88 -3.28 8.29
N HIS A 154 10.99 -2.55 8.36
CA HIS A 154 12.23 -3.00 7.74
C HIS A 154 12.77 -4.30 8.35
N GLN A 155 12.70 -4.45 9.67
CA GLN A 155 13.09 -5.69 10.37
C GLN A 155 12.23 -6.91 9.99
N ILE A 156 10.96 -6.70 9.61
CA ILE A 156 10.05 -7.79 9.22
C ILE A 156 10.33 -8.24 7.80
N PHE A 157 10.60 -7.30 6.88
CA PHE A 157 10.69 -7.58 5.46
C PHE A 157 12.11 -7.74 4.91
N PHE A 158 13.12 -7.22 5.61
CA PHE A 158 14.52 -7.28 5.18
C PHE A 158 15.39 -7.97 6.23
N SER A 159 16.17 -8.96 5.79
CA SER A 159 17.08 -9.75 6.63
C SER A 159 18.53 -9.23 6.63
N ASN A 160 18.80 -8.18 5.86
CA ASN A 160 20.10 -7.52 5.72
C ASN A 160 20.06 -6.10 6.30
N ASN A 161 21.18 -5.37 6.22
CA ASN A 161 21.31 -4.00 6.71
C ASN A 161 21.34 -2.95 5.59
N LEU A 162 21.01 -3.29 4.34
CA LEU A 162 21.09 -2.37 3.20
C LEU A 162 20.10 -1.20 3.31
N TRP A 163 19.05 -1.36 4.11
CA TRP A 163 18.08 -0.31 4.42
C TRP A 163 18.56 0.68 5.50
N LEU A 164 19.66 0.37 6.21
CA LEU A 164 20.28 1.26 7.21
C LEU A 164 21.28 2.20 6.53
N MET A 165 20.76 3.22 5.86
CA MET A 165 21.55 4.19 5.11
C MET A 165 22.10 5.33 5.98
N ASP A 166 23.24 5.89 5.60
CA ASP A 166 23.85 7.08 6.19
C ASP A 166 23.23 8.35 5.58
N PRO A 167 22.44 9.12 6.35
CA PRO A 167 21.79 10.34 5.84
C PRO A 167 22.77 11.44 5.41
N LYS A 168 24.06 11.33 5.75
CA LYS A 168 25.09 12.27 5.29
C LYS A 168 25.70 11.90 3.93
N LYS A 169 25.48 10.68 3.44
CA LYS A 169 26.16 10.15 2.25
C LYS A 169 25.20 9.59 1.22
N ASP A 170 24.20 8.85 1.66
CA ASP A 170 23.35 8.05 0.77
C ASP A 170 22.19 8.91 0.24
N LEU A 171 22.11 9.01 -1.08
CA LEU A 171 21.18 9.90 -1.77
C LEU A 171 19.73 9.46 -1.55
N MET A 172 19.47 8.15 -1.49
CA MET A 172 18.13 7.60 -1.36
C MET A 172 17.45 8.02 -0.06
N ILE A 173 18.12 7.90 1.09
CA ILE A 173 17.55 8.32 2.38
C ILE A 173 17.50 9.84 2.52
N GLN A 174 18.40 10.58 1.85
CA GLN A 174 18.30 12.04 1.76
C GLN A 174 17.06 12.45 0.98
N MET A 175 16.75 11.79 -0.14
CA MET A 175 15.58 12.11 -0.97
C MET A 175 14.26 11.60 -0.41
N LEU A 176 14.27 10.44 0.26
CA LEU A 176 13.12 9.76 0.81
C LEU A 176 13.26 9.64 2.34
N PRO A 177 13.29 10.77 3.09
CA PRO A 177 13.43 10.71 4.53
C PRO A 177 12.16 10.17 5.19
N GLU A 178 12.21 9.85 6.49
CA GLU A 178 11.05 9.32 7.23
C GLU A 178 9.73 10.13 7.04
N PRO A 179 9.72 11.48 7.03
CA PRO A 179 8.50 12.25 6.77
C PRO A 179 7.87 11.98 5.40
N PHE A 180 8.68 11.71 4.36
CA PHE A 180 8.20 11.31 3.04
C PHE A 180 7.40 10.01 3.15
N PHE A 181 7.89 9.02 3.89
CA PHE A 181 7.17 7.76 4.02
C PHE A 181 5.96 7.87 4.97
N PHE A 182 6.02 8.72 5.99
CA PHE A 182 4.86 9.00 6.82
C PHE A 182 3.72 9.61 6.00
N GLY A 183 4.03 10.53 5.07
CA GLY A 183 3.06 11.07 4.13
C GLY A 183 2.44 10.00 3.21
N MET A 184 3.23 9.03 2.74
CA MET A 184 2.72 7.93 1.92
C MET A 184 1.75 7.06 2.72
N VAL A 185 2.16 6.63 3.93
CA VAL A 185 1.33 5.81 4.82
C VAL A 185 0.04 6.53 5.19
N LYS A 186 0.06 7.84 5.41
CA LYS A 186 -1.15 8.65 5.62
C LYS A 186 -2.08 8.62 4.40
N ARG A 187 -1.57 8.83 3.18
CA ARG A 187 -2.39 8.82 1.96
C ARG A 187 -2.98 7.44 1.69
N ILE A 188 -2.18 6.38 1.83
CA ILE A 188 -2.62 4.99 1.74
C ILE A 188 -3.72 4.73 2.77
N GLY A 189 -3.49 5.06 4.04
CA GLY A 189 -4.46 4.90 5.12
C GLY A 189 -5.77 5.65 4.88
N ALA A 190 -5.72 6.88 4.36
CA ALA A 190 -6.92 7.64 4.03
C ALA A 190 -7.75 6.97 2.92
N THR A 191 -7.10 6.50 1.84
CA THR A 191 -7.79 5.75 0.77
C THR A 191 -8.37 4.43 1.31
N MET A 192 -7.66 3.73 2.19
CA MET A 192 -8.16 2.54 2.89
C MET A 192 -9.41 2.80 3.70
N LEU A 193 -9.41 3.85 4.53
CA LEU A 193 -10.54 4.22 5.35
C LEU A 193 -11.76 4.53 4.48
N LEU A 194 -11.58 5.36 3.44
CA LEU A 194 -12.68 5.72 2.53
C LEU A 194 -13.25 4.50 1.81
N GLY A 195 -12.40 3.61 1.27
CA GLY A 195 -12.88 2.41 0.58
C GLY A 195 -13.56 1.41 1.53
N LEU A 196 -13.06 1.23 2.76
CA LEU A 196 -13.70 0.37 3.76
C LEU A 196 -15.01 0.96 4.30
N ILE A 197 -15.14 2.28 4.41
CA ILE A 197 -16.42 2.95 4.70
C ILE A 197 -17.42 2.64 3.58
N GLY A 198 -17.00 2.78 2.32
CA GLY A 198 -17.83 2.41 1.16
C GLY A 198 -18.27 0.95 1.17
N LEU A 199 -17.34 0.02 1.44
CA LEU A 199 -17.65 -1.40 1.57
C LEU A 199 -18.59 -1.70 2.75
N SER A 200 -18.38 -1.03 3.88
CA SER A 200 -19.25 -1.14 5.06
C SER A 200 -20.68 -0.67 4.76
N GLY A 201 -20.83 0.35 3.90
CA GLY A 201 -22.11 0.85 3.43
C GLY A 201 -22.99 -0.21 2.75
N LEU A 202 -22.40 -1.27 2.18
CA LEU A 202 -23.13 -2.38 1.56
C LEU A 202 -24.07 -3.10 2.53
N PHE A 203 -23.81 -3.02 3.83
CA PHE A 203 -24.70 -3.55 4.87
C PHE A 203 -26.10 -2.92 4.83
N PHE A 204 -26.19 -1.64 4.45
CA PHE A 204 -27.43 -0.86 4.49
C PHE A 204 -28.25 -0.89 3.18
N ILE A 205 -27.85 -1.71 2.19
CA ILE A 205 -28.57 -1.82 0.91
C ILE A 205 -30.02 -2.31 1.15
N LYS A 206 -31.00 -1.65 0.53
CA LYS A 206 -32.42 -2.05 0.60
C LYS A 206 -32.69 -3.27 -0.29
N GLY A 207 -33.63 -4.14 0.13
CA GLY A 207 -34.04 -5.35 -0.59
C GLY A 207 -33.94 -6.62 0.25
N ASP A 208 -34.88 -7.54 0.04
CA ASP A 208 -34.96 -8.82 0.76
C ASP A 208 -33.84 -9.77 0.35
N SER A 209 -33.33 -10.52 1.34
CA SER A 209 -32.31 -11.57 1.15
C SER A 209 -32.88 -12.85 0.51
N ASN A 210 -34.20 -12.90 0.26
CA ASN A 210 -34.93 -14.05 -0.28
C ASN A 210 -34.96 -14.10 -1.82
N GLU A 211 -33.83 -13.80 -2.48
CA GLU A 211 -33.74 -13.89 -3.94
C GLU A 211 -33.49 -15.30 -4.47
N ILE A 212 -33.31 -16.28 -3.59
CA ILE A 212 -33.20 -17.69 -3.98
C ILE A 212 -34.58 -18.33 -3.74
N LYS A 213 -35.41 -18.31 -4.79
CA LYS A 213 -36.46 -19.32 -5.01
C LYS A 213 -35.93 -20.34 -6.01
#